data_AF-A0A3M1ISU2-F1
#
_entry.id   AF-A0A3M1ISU2-F1
#
_cell.length_a   1.000
_cell.length_b   1.000
_cell.length_c   1.000
_cell.angle_alpha   90.00
_cell.angle_beta   90.00
_cell.angle_gamma   90.00
#
_symmetry.space_group_name_H-M   'P 1'
#
loop_
_entity.id
_entity.type
_entity.pdbx_description
1 polymer ?
#
loop_
_entity_poly.entity_id
_entity_poly.type
_entity_poly.pdbx_seq_one_letter_code
_entity_poly.pdbx_strand_id
1 'polypeptide(L)'
;MTPSGKPGCFGRALVVLIFLWMVGVTVLAQLISWTGPIITGEEHPVSATLWQVGLTGTPLLLLAVLWRSPRERAIFWAWLLAAGYVLVLVPGRLFLPAQSQAMLWAQLALSLLFGAALWGATRRASIPGGANAVTLLAALAAAGWVALPWLALGALGSLLDTLLALALGLTAGLVFGRILAVTWLAALAAESRGRGWDLFTGGLTAAGMLLLAGSGLSFNG
;
A
#
# COMPACT_ATOMS: atom_id res chain seq x y z
N MET A 1 34.02 -9.89 -14.37
CA MET A 1 33.20 -9.94 -15.59
C MET A 1 31.89 -10.63 -15.26
N THR A 2 30.83 -9.87 -15.00
CA THR A 2 29.49 -10.43 -14.80
C THR A 2 28.84 -10.62 -16.17
N PRO A 3 28.21 -11.78 -16.45
CA PRO A 3 27.56 -12.01 -17.73
C PRO A 3 26.42 -11.01 -17.89
N SER A 4 26.38 -10.33 -19.04
CA SER A 4 25.28 -9.48 -19.47
C SER A 4 24.04 -10.33 -19.77
N GLY A 5 23.39 -10.81 -18.71
CA GLY A 5 22.09 -11.43 -18.80
C GLY A 5 21.10 -10.41 -19.35
N LYS A 6 20.58 -10.66 -20.55
CA LYS A 6 19.42 -9.94 -21.11
C LYS A 6 18.37 -9.76 -20.00
N PRO A 7 17.69 -8.61 -19.91
CA PRO A 7 16.68 -8.38 -18.88
C PRO A 7 15.68 -9.53 -18.89
N GLY A 8 15.67 -10.31 -17.81
CA GLY A 8 14.94 -11.57 -17.77
C GLY A 8 13.44 -11.31 -17.91
N CYS A 9 12.88 -11.67 -19.07
CA CYS A 9 11.43 -11.63 -19.32
C CYS A 9 10.66 -12.32 -18.17
N PHE A 10 11.24 -13.38 -17.60
CA PHE A 10 10.73 -14.10 -16.45
C PHE A 10 10.48 -13.22 -15.22
N GLY A 11 11.43 -12.35 -14.83
CA GLY A 11 11.24 -11.47 -13.67
C GLY A 11 10.09 -10.49 -13.85
N ARG A 12 9.91 -9.99 -15.08
CA ARG A 12 8.79 -9.09 -15.42
C ARG A 12 7.46 -9.82 -15.37
N ALA A 13 7.38 -11.00 -16.00
CA ALA A 13 6.19 -11.83 -15.97
C ALA A 13 5.80 -12.19 -14.52
N LEU A 14 6.79 -12.49 -13.68
CA LEU A 14 6.54 -12.80 -12.28
C LEU A 14 6.02 -11.59 -11.49
N VAL A 15 6.58 -10.39 -11.68
CA VAL A 15 6.09 -9.17 -11.02
C VAL A 15 4.62 -8.92 -11.38
N VAL A 16 4.25 -9.07 -12.66
CA VAL A 16 2.85 -8.94 -13.11
C VAL A 16 1.97 -10.04 -12.50
N LEU A 17 2.44 -11.29 -12.50
CA LEU A 17 1.70 -12.42 -11.92
C LEU A 17 1.44 -12.22 -10.42
N ILE A 18 2.44 -11.78 -9.67
CA ILE A 18 2.31 -11.49 -8.24
C ILE A 18 1.37 -10.31 -8.00
N PHE A 19 1.44 -9.27 -8.83
CA PHE A 19 0.49 -8.17 -8.75
C PHE A 19 -0.95 -8.65 -8.97
N LEU A 20 -1.20 -9.46 -10.01
CA LEU A 20 -2.52 -10.04 -10.27
C LEU A 20 -2.99 -10.96 -9.14
N TRP A 21 -2.08 -11.73 -8.54
CA TRP A 21 -2.34 -12.52 -7.34
C TRP A 21 -2.78 -11.63 -6.18
N MET A 22 -2.08 -10.53 -5.92
CA MET A 22 -2.46 -9.55 -4.88
C MET A 22 -3.84 -8.96 -5.14
N VAL A 23 -4.17 -8.62 -6.38
CA VAL A 23 -5.51 -8.18 -6.78
C VAL A 23 -6.55 -9.25 -6.46
N GLY A 24 -6.33 -10.49 -6.89
CA GLY A 24 -7.23 -11.61 -6.64
C GLY A 24 -7.48 -11.84 -5.15
N VAL A 25 -6.41 -11.91 -4.35
CA VAL A 25 -6.50 -12.11 -2.89
C VAL A 25 -7.21 -10.93 -2.22
N THR A 26 -6.91 -9.70 -2.62
CA THR A 26 -7.53 -8.50 -2.03
C THR A 26 -9.02 -8.44 -2.36
N VAL A 27 -9.41 -8.68 -3.62
CA VAL A 27 -10.81 -8.72 -4.04
C VAL A 27 -11.56 -9.83 -3.30
N LEU A 28 -10.98 -11.03 -3.21
CA LEU A 28 -11.59 -12.14 -2.52
C LEU A 28 -11.77 -11.86 -1.01
N ALA A 29 -10.77 -11.28 -0.35
CA ALA A 29 -10.86 -10.89 1.05
C ALA A 29 -11.98 -9.86 1.30
N GLN A 30 -12.13 -8.87 0.40
CA GLN A 30 -13.21 -7.88 0.46
C GLN A 30 -14.57 -8.52 0.23
N LEU A 31 -14.71 -9.37 -0.80
CA LEU A 31 -15.95 -10.08 -1.07
C LEU A 31 -16.37 -10.96 0.10
N ILE A 32 -15.45 -11.71 0.70
CA ILE A 32 -15.73 -12.54 1.88
C ILE A 32 -16.14 -11.67 3.07
N SER A 33 -15.50 -10.52 3.28
CA SER A 33 -15.90 -9.61 4.35
C SER A 33 -17.30 -9.06 4.18
N TRP A 34 -17.69 -8.75 2.94
CA TRP A 34 -19.00 -8.13 2.66
C TRP A 34 -20.13 -9.17 2.63
N THR A 35 -19.85 -10.37 2.09
CA THR A 35 -20.86 -11.41 1.90
C THR A 35 -20.93 -12.42 3.04
N GLY A 36 -19.84 -12.57 3.80
CA GLY A 36 -19.73 -13.51 4.92
C GLY A 36 -20.88 -13.37 5.93
N PRO A 37 -21.15 -12.16 6.47
CA PRO A 37 -22.21 -11.96 7.45
C PRO A 37 -23.61 -12.35 6.92
N ILE A 38 -23.83 -12.21 5.61
CA ILE A 38 -25.10 -12.58 4.96
C ILE A 38 -25.28 -14.10 4.90
N ILE A 39 -24.18 -14.84 4.69
CA ILE A 39 -24.21 -16.30 4.47
C ILE A 39 -24.12 -17.06 5.79
N THR A 40 -23.19 -16.67 6.67
CA THR A 40 -22.87 -17.41 7.90
C THR A 40 -23.47 -16.79 9.15
N GLY A 41 -23.93 -15.54 9.09
CA GLY A 41 -24.41 -14.80 10.26
C GLY A 41 -23.30 -14.34 11.21
N GLU A 42 -22.02 -14.55 10.87
CA GLU A 42 -20.88 -14.20 11.71
C GLU A 42 -19.92 -13.25 11.00
N GLU A 43 -19.44 -12.24 11.72
CA GLU A 43 -18.43 -11.29 11.23
C GLU A 43 -17.04 -11.72 11.69
N HIS A 44 -16.14 -12.00 10.74
CA HIS A 44 -14.75 -12.37 11.05
C HIS A 44 -13.72 -11.43 10.40
N PRO A 45 -13.81 -10.09 10.60
CA PRO A 45 -13.02 -9.10 9.87
C PRO A 45 -11.51 -9.21 10.15
N VAL A 46 -11.14 -9.61 11.38
CA VAL A 46 -9.74 -9.85 11.77
C VAL A 46 -9.18 -11.03 10.97
N SER A 47 -9.89 -12.16 10.93
CA SER A 47 -9.41 -13.36 10.25
C SER A 47 -9.23 -13.14 8.74
N ALA A 48 -10.17 -12.44 8.10
CA ALA A 48 -10.10 -12.11 6.68
C ALA A 48 -8.85 -11.27 6.36
N THR A 49 -8.54 -10.30 7.23
CA THR A 49 -7.33 -9.46 7.10
C THR A 49 -6.06 -10.28 7.30
N LEU A 50 -6.03 -11.17 8.30
CA LEU A 50 -4.89 -12.05 8.55
C LEU A 50 -4.65 -13.02 7.39
N TRP A 51 -5.73 -13.57 6.81
CA TRP A 51 -5.64 -14.40 5.61
C TRP A 51 -5.11 -13.61 4.41
N GLN A 52 -5.61 -12.38 4.20
CA GLN A 52 -5.12 -11.53 3.12
C GLN A 52 -3.62 -11.22 3.28
N VAL A 53 -3.18 -10.84 4.49
CA VAL A 53 -1.77 -10.58 4.79
C VAL A 53 -0.93 -11.84 4.67
N GLY A 54 -1.42 -13.00 5.10
CA GLY A 54 -0.71 -14.27 4.95
C GLY A 54 -0.53 -14.65 3.47
N LEU A 55 -1.62 -14.67 2.71
CA LEU A 55 -1.64 -15.08 1.31
C LEU A 55 -0.87 -14.11 0.39
N THR A 56 -0.80 -12.82 0.72
CA THR A 56 0.02 -11.84 -0.02
C THR A 56 1.44 -11.75 0.54
N GLY A 57 1.60 -11.64 1.86
CA GLY A 57 2.86 -11.44 2.54
C GLY A 57 3.81 -12.63 2.45
N THR A 58 3.34 -13.87 2.54
CA THR A 58 4.20 -15.06 2.44
C THR A 58 4.92 -15.18 1.10
N PRO A 59 4.26 -15.13 -0.08
CA PRO A 59 4.98 -15.16 -1.34
C PRO A 59 5.86 -13.92 -1.54
N LEU A 60 5.43 -12.74 -1.07
CA LEU A 60 6.23 -11.52 -1.13
C LEU A 60 7.51 -11.63 -0.30
N LEU A 61 7.45 -12.19 0.91
CA LEU A 61 8.61 -12.42 1.77
C LEU A 61 9.59 -13.40 1.11
N LEU A 62 9.07 -14.52 0.60
CA LEU A 62 9.88 -15.52 -0.10
C LEU A 62 10.62 -14.89 -1.28
N LEU A 63 9.92 -14.10 -2.09
CA LEU A 63 10.52 -13.42 -3.24
C LEU A 63 11.45 -12.28 -2.82
N ALA A 64 11.12 -11.50 -1.80
CA ALA A 64 11.96 -10.41 -1.31
C ALA A 64 13.30 -10.90 -0.75
N VAL A 65 13.35 -12.12 -0.19
CA VAL A 65 14.57 -12.73 0.34
C VAL A 65 15.35 -13.51 -0.72
N LEU A 66 14.67 -14.35 -1.51
CA LEU A 66 15.34 -15.29 -2.42
C LEU A 66 15.66 -14.70 -3.80
N TRP A 67 14.99 -13.62 -4.21
CA TRP A 67 15.17 -13.08 -5.56
C TRP A 67 16.50 -12.35 -5.71
N ARG A 68 17.26 -12.70 -6.76
CA ARG A 68 18.63 -12.21 -6.96
C ARG A 68 18.70 -10.80 -7.53
N SER A 69 17.76 -10.45 -8.40
CA SER A 69 17.81 -9.15 -9.09
C SER A 69 17.40 -8.02 -8.15
N PRO A 70 18.27 -7.02 -7.89
CA PRO A 70 18.02 -5.98 -6.89
C PRO A 70 16.75 -5.17 -7.15
N ARG A 71 16.44 -4.92 -8.43
CA ARG A 71 15.30 -4.11 -8.86
C ARG A 71 13.95 -4.77 -8.55
N GLU A 72 13.75 -6.00 -9.01
CA GLU A 72 12.51 -6.76 -8.72
C GLU A 72 12.40 -7.04 -7.22
N ARG A 73 13.53 -7.30 -6.55
CA ARG A 73 13.57 -7.44 -5.09
C ARG A 73 13.06 -6.19 -4.36
N ALA A 74 13.40 -4.99 -4.85
CA ALA A 74 12.90 -3.75 -4.28
C ALA A 74 11.37 -3.60 -4.41
N ILE A 75 10.78 -4.06 -5.52
CA ILE A 75 9.32 -4.10 -5.69
C ILE A 75 8.69 -5.01 -4.64
N PHE A 76 9.25 -6.22 -4.45
CA PHE A 76 8.73 -7.17 -3.45
C PHE A 76 8.87 -6.63 -2.03
N TRP A 77 9.97 -5.96 -1.69
CA TRP A 77 10.10 -5.27 -0.40
C TRP A 77 9.08 -4.14 -0.22
N ALA A 78 8.81 -3.36 -1.27
CA ALA A 78 7.81 -2.29 -1.21
C ALA A 78 6.40 -2.86 -0.91
N TRP A 79 6.01 -3.91 -1.63
CA TRP A 79 4.73 -4.60 -1.41
C TRP A 79 4.68 -5.33 -0.07
N LEU A 80 5.78 -5.93 0.38
CA LEU A 80 5.84 -6.59 1.68
C LEU A 80 5.69 -5.59 2.83
N LEU A 81 6.31 -4.42 2.74
CA LEU A 81 6.12 -3.35 3.73
C LEU A 81 4.69 -2.81 3.71
N ALA A 82 4.06 -2.71 2.53
CA ALA A 82 2.65 -2.38 2.41
C ALA A 82 1.74 -3.44 3.07
N ALA A 83 2.04 -4.74 2.89
CA ALA A 83 1.32 -5.82 3.57
C ALA A 83 1.53 -5.77 5.10
N GLY A 84 2.75 -5.43 5.53
CA GLY A 84 3.06 -5.18 6.94
C GLY A 84 2.29 -3.99 7.52
N TYR A 85 2.07 -2.95 6.75
CA TYR A 85 1.21 -1.84 7.14
C TYR A 85 -0.24 -2.29 7.34
N VAL A 86 -0.79 -3.10 6.43
CA VAL A 86 -2.13 -3.70 6.59
C VAL A 86 -2.21 -4.54 7.87
N LEU A 87 -1.17 -5.33 8.16
CA LEU A 87 -1.10 -6.12 9.40
C LEU A 87 -1.15 -5.24 10.65
N VAL A 88 -0.45 -4.10 10.65
CA VAL A 88 -0.45 -3.14 11.76
C VAL A 88 -1.83 -2.51 11.96
N LEU A 89 -2.65 -2.40 10.93
CA LEU A 89 -4.02 -1.89 11.02
C LEU A 89 -5.05 -2.93 11.50
N VAL A 90 -4.66 -4.20 11.68
CA VAL A 90 -5.57 -5.27 12.16
C VAL A 90 -6.30 -4.92 13.47
N PRO A 91 -5.68 -4.30 14.50
CA PRO A 91 -6.40 -3.90 15.70
C PRO A 91 -7.58 -2.94 15.43
N GLY A 92 -7.52 -2.15 14.35
CA GLY A 92 -8.63 -1.32 13.90
C GLY A 92 -9.88 -2.11 13.51
N ARG A 93 -9.73 -3.41 13.22
CA ARG A 93 -10.84 -4.33 12.88
C ARG A 93 -11.61 -4.84 14.09
N LEU A 94 -11.16 -4.52 15.31
CA LEU A 94 -11.86 -4.88 16.55
C LEU A 94 -12.96 -3.87 16.91
N PHE A 95 -12.99 -2.72 16.23
CA PHE A 95 -14.01 -1.69 16.45
C PHE A 95 -15.28 -2.00 15.66
N LEU A 96 -16.43 -1.77 16.29
CA LEU A 96 -17.74 -1.89 15.65
C LEU A 96 -17.94 -0.77 14.62
N PRO A 97 -18.75 -0.97 13.56
CA PRO A 97 -19.04 0.06 12.56
C PRO A 97 -19.61 1.36 13.17
N ALA A 98 -20.36 1.26 14.26
CA ALA A 98 -20.90 2.43 14.98
C ALA A 98 -19.83 3.29 15.68
N GLN A 99 -18.59 2.79 15.80
CA GLN A 99 -17.46 3.47 16.46
C GLN A 99 -16.43 3.98 15.45
N SER A 100 -16.89 4.51 14.31
CA SER A 100 -16.04 5.00 13.21
C SER A 100 -14.97 5.98 13.67
N GLN A 101 -15.27 6.89 14.60
CA GLN A 101 -14.31 7.85 15.14
C GLN A 101 -13.19 7.19 15.95
N ALA A 102 -13.53 6.23 16.82
CA ALA A 102 -12.52 5.51 17.62
C ALA A 102 -11.61 4.68 16.71
N MET A 103 -12.19 4.06 15.66
CA MET A 103 -11.45 3.35 14.63
C MET A 103 -10.48 4.29 13.89
N LEU A 104 -10.93 5.46 13.43
CA LEU A 104 -10.08 6.44 12.72
C LEU A 104 -8.92 6.92 13.60
N TRP A 105 -9.17 7.19 14.88
CA TRP A 105 -8.10 7.53 15.83
C TRP A 105 -7.09 6.40 16.00
N ALA A 106 -7.57 5.16 16.15
CA ALA A 106 -6.69 3.99 16.28
C ALA A 106 -5.84 3.79 15.01
N GLN A 107 -6.46 3.85 13.83
CA GLN A 107 -5.75 3.73 12.55
C GLN A 107 -4.73 4.86 12.34
N LEU A 108 -5.07 6.09 12.72
CA LEU A 108 -4.15 7.23 12.67
C LEU A 108 -2.96 7.02 13.60
N ALA A 109 -3.20 6.63 14.86
CA ALA A 109 -2.14 6.36 15.83
C ALA A 109 -1.22 5.22 15.35
N LEU A 110 -1.79 4.11 14.87
CA LEU A 110 -1.03 2.98 14.33
C LEU A 110 -0.23 3.37 13.08
N SER A 111 -0.79 4.22 12.21
CA SER A 111 -0.09 4.73 11.04
C SER A 111 1.09 5.63 11.40
N LEU A 112 0.93 6.49 12.41
CA LEU A 112 2.00 7.32 12.95
C LEU A 112 3.11 6.47 13.57
N LEU A 113 2.76 5.44 14.34
CA LEU A 113 3.73 4.51 14.94
C LEU A 113 4.51 3.75 13.86
N PHE A 114 3.82 3.21 12.85
CA PHE A 114 4.45 2.53 11.73
C PHE A 114 5.37 3.47 10.96
N GLY A 115 4.91 4.70 10.68
CA GLY A 115 5.71 5.75 10.08
C GLY A 115 6.96 6.04 10.89
N ALA A 116 6.82 6.34 12.19
CA ALA A 116 7.95 6.63 13.08
C ALA A 116 8.98 5.49 13.10
N ALA A 117 8.51 4.23 13.17
CA ALA A 117 9.37 3.06 13.09
C ALA A 117 10.10 2.97 11.74
N LEU A 118 9.40 3.19 10.63
CA LEU A 118 9.98 3.20 9.29
C LEU A 118 11.02 4.32 9.13
N TRP A 119 10.73 5.53 9.63
CA TRP A 119 11.68 6.65 9.64
C TRP A 119 12.92 6.31 10.48
N GLY A 120 12.73 5.75 11.67
CA GLY A 120 13.82 5.31 12.54
C GLY A 120 14.69 4.22 11.91
N ALA A 121 14.08 3.26 11.23
CA ALA A 121 14.78 2.18 10.53
C ALA A 121 15.54 2.66 9.28
N THR A 122 15.03 3.69 8.61
CA THR A 122 15.56 4.15 7.32
C THR A 122 16.26 5.51 7.38
N ARG A 123 16.54 6.04 8.57
CA ARG A 123 17.18 7.36 8.79
C ARG A 123 18.51 7.57 8.05
N ARG A 124 19.23 6.48 7.73
CA ARG A 124 20.49 6.53 6.98
C ARG A 124 20.32 6.36 5.46
N ALA A 125 19.11 6.10 4.98
CA ALA A 125 18.85 5.93 3.57
C ALA A 125 18.84 7.29 2.86
N SER A 126 19.66 7.43 1.82
CA SER A 126 19.62 8.57 0.91
C SER A 126 18.36 8.50 0.06
N ILE A 127 17.48 9.50 0.19
CA ILE A 127 16.28 9.60 -0.64
C ILE A 127 16.64 10.28 -1.97
N PRO A 128 16.37 9.64 -3.12
CA PRO A 128 16.56 10.29 -4.41
C PRO A 128 15.49 11.37 -4.65
N GLY A 129 15.94 12.61 -4.84
CA GLY A 129 15.11 13.72 -5.32
C GLY A 129 14.19 14.38 -4.29
N GLY A 130 14.00 15.69 -4.41
CA GLY A 130 13.03 16.46 -3.64
C GLY A 130 11.75 16.71 -4.44
N ALA A 131 10.59 16.76 -3.75
CA ALA A 131 9.35 17.19 -4.37
C ALA A 131 9.49 18.63 -4.86
N ASN A 132 9.11 18.88 -6.12
CA ASN A 132 9.01 20.23 -6.66
C ASN A 132 7.54 20.69 -6.68
N ALA A 133 7.31 22.00 -6.83
CA ALA A 133 5.96 22.57 -6.81
C ALA A 133 5.02 21.92 -7.83
N VAL A 134 5.53 21.56 -9.02
CA VAL A 134 4.73 20.92 -10.08
C VAL A 134 4.26 19.52 -9.65
N THR A 135 5.14 18.71 -9.04
CA THR A 135 4.78 17.38 -8.54
C THR A 135 3.78 17.46 -7.39
N LEU A 136 3.91 18.45 -6.50
CA LEU A 136 2.95 18.68 -5.43
C LEU A 136 1.58 19.08 -5.98
N LEU A 137 1.54 20.04 -6.91
CA LEU A 137 0.30 20.47 -7.55
C LEU A 137 -0.38 19.33 -8.31
N ALA A 138 0.39 18.50 -9.02
CA ALA A 138 -0.13 17.31 -9.69
C ALA A 138 -0.71 16.30 -8.70
N ALA A 139 -0.05 16.08 -7.56
CA ALA A 139 -0.55 15.17 -6.52
C ALA A 139 -1.85 15.70 -5.88
N LEU A 140 -1.92 17.00 -5.60
CA LEU A 140 -3.13 17.65 -5.07
C LEU A 140 -4.28 17.62 -6.10
N ALA A 141 -3.99 17.87 -7.38
CA ALA A 141 -4.98 17.78 -8.44
C ALA A 141 -5.53 16.35 -8.60
N ALA A 142 -4.65 15.35 -8.56
CA ALA A 142 -5.05 13.94 -8.59
C ALA A 142 -5.89 13.56 -7.36
N ALA A 143 -5.47 13.97 -6.16
CA ALA A 143 -6.22 13.75 -4.93
C ALA A 143 -7.61 14.41 -4.98
N GLY A 144 -7.67 15.66 -5.46
CA GLY A 144 -8.93 16.38 -5.67
C GLY A 144 -9.83 15.63 -6.66
N TRP A 145 -9.30 15.22 -7.81
CA TRP A 145 -10.05 14.47 -8.82
C TRP A 145 -10.63 13.16 -8.27
N VAL A 146 -9.84 12.42 -7.49
CA VAL A 146 -10.32 11.20 -6.82
C VAL A 146 -11.36 11.51 -5.76
N ALA A 147 -11.26 12.62 -5.03
CA ALA A 147 -12.24 13.00 -4.02
C ALA A 147 -13.57 13.53 -4.61
N LEU A 148 -13.57 14.07 -5.83
CA LEU A 148 -14.73 14.76 -6.44
C LEU A 148 -16.05 13.96 -6.38
N PRO A 149 -16.11 12.66 -6.73
CA PRO A 149 -17.36 11.91 -6.67
C PRO A 149 -17.97 11.89 -5.27
N TRP A 150 -17.15 11.70 -4.23
CA TRP A 150 -17.61 11.67 -2.84
C TRP A 150 -18.06 13.06 -2.36
N LEU A 151 -17.35 14.11 -2.77
CA LEU A 151 -17.74 15.49 -2.49
C LEU A 151 -19.07 15.85 -3.17
N ALA A 152 -19.25 15.45 -4.43
CA ALA A 152 -20.45 15.71 -5.21
C ALA A 152 -21.69 14.97 -4.68
N LEU A 153 -21.51 13.77 -4.14
CA LEU A 153 -22.58 12.97 -3.52
C LEU A 153 -22.92 13.41 -2.09
N GLY A 154 -22.22 14.42 -1.54
CA GLY A 154 -22.42 14.85 -0.16
C GLY A 154 -22.08 13.77 0.87
N ALA A 155 -21.20 12.83 0.53
CA ALA A 155 -20.80 11.71 1.38
C ALA A 155 -19.80 12.12 2.49
N LEU A 156 -19.71 13.43 2.78
CA LEU A 156 -18.93 13.97 3.88
C LEU A 156 -19.72 13.74 5.16
N GLY A 157 -19.19 12.93 6.06
CA GLY A 157 -19.74 12.72 7.40
C GLY A 157 -19.61 13.97 8.28
N SER A 158 -19.32 13.77 9.57
CA SER A 158 -19.04 14.93 10.42
C SER A 158 -17.75 15.65 9.99
N LEU A 159 -17.62 16.93 10.36
CA LEU A 159 -16.37 17.69 10.13
C LEU A 159 -15.17 16.97 10.75
N LEU A 160 -15.35 16.38 11.93
CA LEU A 160 -14.29 15.62 12.61
C LEU A 160 -13.88 14.38 11.82
N ASP A 161 -14.84 13.61 11.30
CA ASP A 161 -14.54 12.41 10.48
C ASP A 161 -13.76 12.80 9.22
N THR A 162 -14.15 13.91 8.61
CA THR A 162 -13.47 14.45 7.41
C THR A 162 -12.02 14.84 7.73
N LEU A 163 -11.80 15.54 8.85
CA LEU A 163 -10.45 15.95 9.28
C LEU A 163 -9.60 14.73 9.65
N LEU A 164 -10.17 13.73 10.32
CA LEU A 164 -9.48 12.49 10.68
C LEU A 164 -9.13 11.65 9.45
N ALA A 165 -10.06 11.50 8.50
CA ALA A 165 -9.81 10.81 7.24
C ALA A 165 -8.73 11.51 6.42
N LEU A 166 -8.73 12.85 6.38
CA LEU A 166 -7.68 13.62 5.73
C LEU A 166 -6.32 13.43 6.41
N ALA A 167 -6.26 13.51 7.74
CA ALA A 167 -5.04 13.30 8.51
C ALA A 167 -4.49 11.87 8.32
N LEU A 168 -5.38 10.87 8.33
CA LEU A 168 -5.04 9.47 8.08
C LEU A 168 -4.51 9.27 6.66
N GLY A 169 -5.20 9.83 5.65
CA GLY A 169 -4.78 9.77 4.25
C GLY A 169 -3.42 10.43 4.01
N LEU A 170 -3.16 11.60 4.61
CA LEU A 170 -1.86 12.27 4.55
C LEU A 170 -0.77 11.43 5.24
N THR A 171 -1.06 10.88 6.41
CA THR A 171 -0.12 10.02 7.15
C THR A 171 0.22 8.76 6.36
N ALA A 172 -0.80 8.08 5.82
CA ALA A 172 -0.61 6.93 4.94
C ALA A 172 0.21 7.32 3.70
N GLY A 173 -0.14 8.42 3.02
CA GLY A 173 0.60 8.93 1.87
C GLY A 173 2.08 9.18 2.16
N LEU A 174 2.38 9.74 3.34
CA LEU A 174 3.74 9.93 3.83
C LEU A 174 4.47 8.59 4.07
N VAL A 175 3.80 7.60 4.66
CA VAL A 175 4.33 6.24 4.85
C VAL A 175 4.62 5.57 3.51
N PHE A 176 3.66 5.53 2.59
CA PHE A 176 3.83 4.88 1.29
C PHE A 176 4.83 5.60 0.40
N GLY A 177 4.85 6.94 0.44
CA GLY A 177 5.89 7.74 -0.22
C GLY A 177 7.28 7.41 0.32
N ARG A 178 7.42 7.24 1.64
CA ARG A 178 8.67 6.81 2.27
C ARG A 178 9.07 5.39 1.87
N ILE A 179 8.14 4.44 1.86
CA ILE A 179 8.39 3.06 1.41
C ILE A 179 8.91 3.08 -0.04
N LEU A 180 8.23 3.79 -0.96
CA LEU A 180 8.66 3.90 -2.35
C LEU A 180 10.05 4.53 -2.47
N ALA A 181 10.32 5.58 -1.71
CA ALA A 181 11.60 6.28 -1.71
C ALA A 181 12.78 5.38 -1.33
N VAL A 182 12.64 4.62 -0.24
CA VAL A 182 13.72 3.80 0.32
C VAL A 182 13.89 2.44 -0.37
N THR A 183 12.86 1.97 -1.08
CA THR A 183 12.91 0.69 -1.79
C THR A 183 13.08 0.90 -3.29
N TRP A 184 12.01 1.25 -3.98
CA TRP A 184 11.92 1.29 -5.43
C TRP A 184 12.71 2.43 -6.07
N LEU A 185 12.57 3.66 -5.58
CA LEU A 185 13.28 4.81 -6.16
C LEU A 185 14.80 4.69 -5.96
N ALA A 186 15.24 4.19 -4.79
CA ALA A 186 16.64 3.88 -4.56
C ALA A 186 17.18 2.83 -5.54
N ALA A 187 16.40 1.78 -5.84
CA ALA A 187 16.78 0.77 -6.82
C ALA A 187 16.79 1.31 -8.26
N LEU A 188 15.84 2.18 -8.63
CA LEU A 188 15.81 2.85 -9.94
C LEU A 188 17.03 3.75 -10.16
N ALA A 189 17.46 4.48 -9.13
CA ALA A 189 18.64 5.34 -9.20
C ALA A 189 19.92 4.53 -9.48
N ALA A 190 19.97 3.28 -9.03
CA ALA A 190 21.09 2.37 -9.28
C ALA A 190 21.00 1.65 -10.65
N GLU A 191 19.79 1.28 -11.11
CA GLU A 191 19.60 0.48 -12.33
C GLU A 191 18.33 0.89 -13.13
N SER A 192 18.48 1.91 -14.00
CA SER A 192 17.45 2.31 -14.97
C SER A 192 17.43 1.39 -16.18
N ARG A 193 16.23 1.08 -16.70
CA ARG A 193 16.03 0.27 -17.93
C ARG A 193 15.27 1.04 -19.01
N GLY A 194 15.31 2.37 -18.92
CA GLY A 194 14.62 3.29 -19.83
C GLY A 194 13.31 3.83 -19.27
N ARG A 195 13.01 5.08 -19.65
CA ARG A 195 11.93 5.90 -19.07
C ARG A 195 10.56 5.22 -19.09
N GLY A 196 10.16 4.63 -20.22
CA GLY A 196 8.85 3.97 -20.33
C GLY A 196 8.70 2.79 -19.39
N TRP A 197 9.76 1.98 -19.25
CA TRP A 197 9.70 0.80 -18.39
C TRP A 197 9.74 1.15 -16.91
N ASP A 198 10.59 2.12 -16.56
CA ASP A 198 10.70 2.63 -15.19
C ASP A 198 9.37 3.24 -14.73
N LEU A 199 8.66 3.94 -15.63
CA LEU A 199 7.32 4.47 -15.35
C LEU A 199 6.28 3.37 -15.14
N PHE A 200 6.19 2.37 -16.03
CA PHE A 200 5.21 1.30 -15.84
C PHE A 200 5.49 0.48 -14.59
N THR A 201 6.75 0.07 -14.36
CA THR A 201 7.09 -0.73 -13.17
C THR A 201 6.93 0.06 -11.88
N GLY A 202 7.24 1.36 -11.89
CA GLY A 202 6.95 2.25 -10.77
C GLY A 202 5.46 2.43 -10.52
N GLY A 203 4.67 2.60 -11.59
CA GLY A 203 3.20 2.65 -11.52
C GLY A 203 2.61 1.37 -10.94
N LEU A 204 3.06 0.20 -11.40
CA LEU A 204 2.63 -1.10 -10.86
C LEU A 204 3.01 -1.28 -9.39
N THR A 205 4.22 -0.82 -9.01
CA THR A 205 4.68 -0.88 -7.62
C THR A 205 3.78 -0.03 -6.73
N ALA A 206 3.57 1.24 -7.10
CA ALA A 206 2.69 2.16 -6.39
C ALA A 206 1.24 1.64 -6.34
N ALA A 207 0.72 1.11 -7.46
CA ALA A 207 -0.62 0.53 -7.52
C ALA A 207 -0.78 -0.65 -6.55
N GLY A 208 0.21 -1.55 -6.48
CA GLY A 208 0.16 -2.69 -5.54
C GLY A 208 0.21 -2.24 -4.08
N MET A 209 0.96 -1.19 -3.78
CA MET A 209 0.98 -0.58 -2.45
C MET A 209 -0.36 0.07 -2.10
N LEU A 210 -0.94 0.85 -3.01
CA LEU A 210 -2.23 1.51 -2.82
C LEU A 210 -3.39 0.51 -2.75
N LEU A 211 -3.34 -0.59 -3.50
CA LEU A 211 -4.29 -1.69 -3.40
C LEU A 211 -4.31 -2.28 -1.98
N LEU A 212 -3.13 -2.60 -1.44
CA LEU A 212 -3.01 -3.10 -0.07
C LEU A 212 -3.43 -2.04 0.94
N ALA A 213 -2.97 -0.79 0.80
CA ALA A 213 -3.34 0.32 1.66
C ALA A 213 -4.86 0.50 1.73
N GLY A 214 -5.51 0.60 0.57
CA GLY A 214 -6.95 0.76 0.44
C GLY A 214 -7.68 -0.41 1.09
N SER A 215 -7.21 -1.64 0.90
CA SER A 215 -7.83 -2.80 1.54
C SER A 215 -7.70 -2.80 3.08
N GLY A 216 -6.60 -2.27 3.61
CA GLY A 216 -6.38 -2.13 5.05
C GLY A 216 -7.26 -1.04 5.67
N LEU A 217 -7.48 0.06 4.95
CA LEU A 217 -8.20 1.24 5.42
C LEU A 217 -9.73 1.18 5.18
N SER A 218 -10.19 0.39 4.21
CA SER A 218 -11.60 0.37 3.72
C SER A 218 -12.60 -0.47 4.51
N PHE A 219 -12.24 -1.03 5.67
CA PHE A 219 -13.20 -1.85 6.41
C PHE A 219 -13.93 -1.04 7.48
N ASN A 220 -15.25 -1.26 7.51
CA ASN A 220 -16.31 -0.56 8.27
C ASN A 220 -17.02 0.62 7.56
N GLY A 221 -16.81 0.81 6.25
CA GLY A 221 -17.54 1.79 5.43
C GLY A 221 -16.83 2.15 4.14
#